data_AF-A0A2E8K259-F1
#
_entry.id   AF-A0A2E8K259-F1
#
_cell.length_a   1.000
_cell.length_b   1.000
_cell.length_c   1.000
_cell.angle_alpha   90.00
_cell.angle_beta   90.00
_cell.angle_gamma   90.00
#
_symmetry.space_group_name_H-M   'P 1'
#
loop_
_entity.id
_entity.type
_entity.pdbx_description
1 polymer ?
#
loop_
_entity_poly.entity_id
_entity_poly.type
_entity_poly.pdbx_seq_one_letter_code
_entity_poly.pdbx_strand_id
1 'polypeptide(L)'
;MVLELSHHGERAAEEGILAEILRDHADLDHDHPVFVPYLTYTHQGKTTLLSVMEGYVFLASGFDDQSRSDLSRSPYITKILCRGSDPHAACETVSQASVDQLRQRMRELVAVEIQEGMEVRIVDGTLSGIRGSVVGVSGGHATLLVQMRSIQAIQYLPCFLLRPVSDEDE
;
A
#
# COMPACT_ATOMS: atom_id res chain seq x y z
N MET A 1 -10.11 -2.82 -11.78
CA MET A 1 -9.46 -3.73 -12.74
C MET A 1 -8.33 -4.46 -12.04
N VAL A 2 -8.11 -5.72 -12.40
CA VAL A 2 -7.01 -6.54 -11.89
C VAL A 2 -5.92 -6.67 -12.95
N LEU A 3 -4.69 -6.40 -12.56
CA LEU A 3 -3.51 -6.49 -13.40
C LEU A 3 -2.56 -7.55 -12.83
N GLU A 4 -2.08 -8.45 -13.68
CA GLU A 4 -1.04 -9.42 -13.37
C GLU A 4 0.33 -8.79 -13.68
N LEU A 5 1.25 -8.84 -12.72
CA LEU A 5 2.56 -8.22 -12.81
C LEU A 5 3.52 -9.09 -13.61
N SER A 6 4.46 -8.45 -14.29
CA SER A 6 5.66 -9.11 -14.80
C SER A 6 6.72 -9.18 -13.71
N HIS A 7 7.82 -9.89 -13.98
CA HIS A 7 8.97 -9.86 -13.08
C HIS A 7 9.50 -8.43 -12.82
N HIS A 8 9.45 -7.54 -13.83
CA HIS A 8 9.80 -6.13 -13.65
C HIS A 8 8.75 -5.39 -12.79
N GLY A 9 7.47 -5.73 -12.96
CA GLY A 9 6.39 -5.20 -12.13
C GLY A 9 6.50 -5.60 -10.67
N GLU A 10 6.84 -6.86 -10.40
CA GLU A 10 7.06 -7.36 -9.04
C GLU A 10 8.20 -6.63 -8.36
N ARG A 11 9.36 -6.48 -9.03
CA ARG A 11 10.48 -5.72 -8.49
C ARG A 11 10.12 -4.26 -8.18
N ALA A 12 9.40 -3.60 -9.08
CA ALA A 12 8.92 -2.24 -8.85
C ALA A 12 7.91 -2.17 -7.68
N ALA A 13 7.13 -3.23 -7.44
CA ALA A 13 6.22 -3.30 -6.30
C ALA A 13 6.98 -3.46 -4.98
N GLU A 14 8.02 -4.30 -4.96
CA GLU A 14 8.93 -4.48 -3.82
C GLU A 14 9.71 -3.21 -3.49
N GLU A 15 10.05 -2.41 -4.51
CA GLU A 15 10.70 -1.11 -4.35
C GLU A 15 9.70 0.01 -3.96
N GLY A 16 8.40 -0.27 -3.95
CA GLY A 16 7.36 0.71 -3.57
C GLY A 16 7.04 1.77 -4.63
N ILE A 17 7.62 1.68 -5.83
CA ILE A 17 7.51 2.68 -6.91
C ILE A 17 6.46 2.32 -7.98
N LEU A 18 5.94 1.08 -7.97
CA LEU A 18 5.04 0.60 -9.01
C LEU A 18 3.79 1.48 -9.22
N ALA A 19 3.19 2.00 -8.14
CA ALA A 19 1.96 2.78 -8.27
C ALA A 19 2.15 4.07 -9.07
N GLU A 20 3.29 4.75 -8.88
CA GLU A 20 3.65 5.96 -9.62
C GLU A 20 3.95 5.62 -11.08
N ILE A 21 4.79 4.60 -11.31
CA ILE A 21 5.11 4.10 -12.65
C ILE A 21 3.85 3.77 -13.46
N LEU A 22 2.87 3.11 -12.85
CA LEU A 22 1.63 2.75 -13.55
C LEU A 22 0.75 3.96 -13.88
N ARG A 23 0.75 4.99 -13.03
CA ARG A 23 0.03 6.24 -13.34
C ARG A 23 0.69 6.97 -14.49
N ASP A 24 2.00 7.15 -14.42
CA ASP A 24 2.76 7.85 -15.45
C ASP A 24 2.67 7.13 -16.80
N HIS A 25 2.78 5.80 -16.80
CA HIS A 25 2.74 5.01 -18.03
C HIS A 25 1.38 5.05 -18.73
N ALA A 26 0.30 5.24 -17.96
CA ALA A 26 -1.06 5.20 -18.46
C ALA A 26 -1.72 6.58 -18.52
N ASP A 27 -0.94 7.65 -18.31
CA ASP A 27 -1.38 9.04 -18.26
C ASP A 27 -2.59 9.26 -17.32
N LEU A 28 -2.52 8.63 -16.14
CA LEU A 28 -3.57 8.73 -15.13
C LEU A 28 -3.30 9.91 -14.20
N ASP A 29 -4.36 10.49 -13.64
CA ASP A 29 -4.26 11.48 -12.57
C ASP A 29 -3.36 10.96 -11.44
N HIS A 30 -2.53 11.83 -10.86
CA HIS A 30 -1.64 11.47 -9.74
C HIS A 30 -2.39 10.89 -8.53
N ASP A 31 -3.65 11.31 -8.33
CA ASP A 31 -4.52 10.82 -7.27
C ASP A 31 -5.35 9.60 -7.67
N HIS A 32 -5.19 9.08 -8.90
CA HIS A 32 -5.95 7.93 -9.38
C HIS A 32 -5.69 6.73 -8.45
N PRO A 33 -6.74 6.06 -7.94
CA PRO A 33 -6.54 5.00 -6.96
C PRO A 33 -5.86 3.76 -7.56
N VAL A 34 -4.66 3.49 -7.07
CA VAL A 34 -3.88 2.27 -7.32
C VAL A 34 -3.65 1.59 -5.98
N PHE A 35 -3.98 0.30 -5.89
CA PHE A 35 -3.65 -0.51 -4.71
C PHE A 35 -2.65 -1.60 -5.09
N VAL A 36 -1.42 -1.42 -4.61
CA VAL A 36 -0.34 -2.40 -4.70
C VAL A 36 -0.31 -3.20 -3.38
N PRO A 37 -0.47 -4.53 -3.41
CA PRO A 37 -0.55 -5.37 -2.20
C PRO A 37 0.83 -5.67 -1.57
N TYR A 38 1.74 -4.70 -1.65
CA TYR A 38 3.11 -4.74 -1.13
C TYR A 38 3.33 -3.53 -0.22
N LEU A 39 4.11 -3.73 0.84
CA LEU A 39 4.62 -2.67 1.69
C LEU A 39 6.08 -2.95 2.03
N THR A 40 6.93 -1.99 1.72
CA THR A 40 8.35 -2.00 2.07
C THR A 40 8.61 -0.86 3.04
N TYR A 41 9.37 -1.14 4.09
CA TYR A 41 9.87 -0.13 4.99
C TYR A 41 11.24 -0.54 5.53
N THR A 42 12.04 0.46 5.90
CA THR A 42 13.35 0.28 6.50
C THR A 42 13.30 0.78 7.94
N HIS A 43 13.74 -0.05 8.87
CA HIS A 43 13.86 0.31 10.28
C HIS A 43 15.20 -0.21 10.83
N GLN A 44 15.98 0.67 11.42
CA GLN A 44 17.31 0.36 11.96
C GLN A 44 18.24 -0.27 10.89
N GLY A 45 18.15 0.23 9.65
CA GLY A 45 18.93 -0.27 8.51
C GLY A 45 18.54 -1.66 8.02
N LYS A 46 17.47 -2.27 8.56
CA LYS A 46 16.89 -3.51 8.03
C LYS A 46 15.65 -3.18 7.21
N THR A 47 15.68 -3.55 5.93
CA THR A 47 14.51 -3.46 5.05
C THR A 47 13.63 -4.70 5.23
N THR A 48 12.35 -4.49 5.50
CA THR A 48 11.32 -5.53 5.58
C THR A 48 10.32 -5.33 4.44
N LEU A 49 10.03 -6.42 3.73
CA LEU A 49 9.00 -6.49 2.71
C LEU A 49 7.83 -7.32 3.23
N LEU A 50 6.62 -6.75 3.18
CA LEU A 50 5.37 -7.42 3.51
C LEU A 50 4.46 -7.45 2.28
N SER A 51 3.88 -8.61 1.97
CA SER A 51 2.91 -8.77 0.90
C SER A 51 1.68 -9.53 1.41
N VAL A 52 0.49 -9.14 0.95
CA VAL A 52 -0.76 -9.91 1.20
C VAL A 52 -1.19 -10.75 0.00
N MET A 53 -0.65 -10.43 -1.16
CA MET A 53 -0.90 -11.13 -2.42
C MET A 53 0.20 -10.74 -3.40
N GLU A 54 0.88 -11.73 -3.98
CA GLU A 54 1.98 -11.51 -4.91
C GLU A 54 1.50 -11.53 -6.36
N GLY A 55 2.20 -10.84 -7.24
CA GLY A 55 1.99 -10.90 -8.70
C GLY A 55 0.77 -10.13 -9.21
N TYR A 56 0.07 -9.36 -8.37
CA TYR A 56 -1.11 -8.60 -8.80
C TYR A 56 -1.14 -7.17 -8.26
N VAL A 57 -1.79 -6.28 -9.02
CA VAL A 57 -2.11 -4.91 -8.61
C VAL A 57 -3.55 -4.57 -9.02
N PHE A 58 -4.18 -3.70 -8.24
CA PHE A 58 -5.56 -3.27 -8.50
C PHE A 58 -5.62 -1.80 -8.86
N LEU A 59 -6.28 -1.51 -9.98
CA LEU A 59 -6.50 -0.17 -10.46
C LEU A 59 -7.99 0.17 -10.39
N ALA A 60 -8.35 1.35 -9.87
CA ALA A 60 -9.73 1.83 -9.95
C ALA A 60 -10.18 1.98 -11.42
N SER A 61 -11.47 1.76 -11.67
CA SER A 61 -12.09 2.05 -12.98
C SER A 61 -12.13 3.54 -13.26
N GLY A 62 -12.37 3.93 -14.52
CA GLY A 62 -12.59 5.32 -14.91
C GLY A 62 -11.51 5.92 -15.82
N PHE A 63 -10.62 5.11 -16.36
CA PHE A 63 -9.65 5.50 -17.39
C PHE A 63 -10.13 5.03 -18.78
N ASP A 64 -9.60 5.65 -19.83
CA ASP A 64 -10.05 5.41 -21.20
C ASP A 64 -9.40 4.16 -21.85
N ASP A 65 -9.83 3.84 -23.06
CA ASP A 65 -9.29 2.71 -23.81
C ASP A 65 -7.82 2.89 -24.20
N GLN A 66 -7.35 4.13 -24.29
CA GLN A 66 -5.96 4.45 -24.62
C GLN A 66 -5.05 4.10 -23.44
N SER A 67 -5.35 4.60 -22.23
CA SER A 67 -4.68 4.22 -20.98
C SER A 67 -4.67 2.70 -20.78
N ARG A 68 -5.78 2.02 -21.11
CA ARG A 68 -5.85 0.55 -21.06
C ARG A 68 -4.88 -0.11 -22.04
N SER A 69 -4.81 0.40 -23.27
CA SER A 69 -3.87 -0.12 -24.27
C SER A 69 -2.43 0.13 -23.85
N ASP A 70 -2.13 1.26 -23.22
CA ASP A 70 -0.78 1.60 -22.79
C ASP A 70 -0.34 0.70 -21.63
N LEU A 71 -1.21 0.48 -20.63
CA LEU A 71 -0.97 -0.52 -19.57
C LEU A 71 -0.70 -1.92 -20.12
N SER A 72 -1.41 -2.35 -21.18
CA SER A 72 -1.20 -3.66 -21.78
C SER A 72 0.14 -3.82 -22.50
N ARG A 73 0.80 -2.71 -22.85
CA ARG A 73 2.13 -2.67 -23.49
C ARG A 73 3.24 -2.39 -22.49
N SER A 74 2.89 -2.11 -21.24
CA SER A 74 3.82 -1.81 -20.17
C SER A 74 4.72 -3.01 -19.89
N PRO A 75 6.05 -2.82 -19.73
CA PRO A 75 6.94 -3.91 -19.34
C PRO A 75 6.68 -4.41 -17.91
N TYR A 76 5.91 -3.68 -17.11
CA TYR A 76 5.58 -4.01 -15.72
C TYR A 76 4.34 -4.91 -15.60
N ILE A 77 3.55 -5.05 -16.66
CA ILE A 77 2.29 -5.81 -16.67
C ILE A 77 2.43 -7.02 -17.59
N THR A 78 2.19 -8.21 -17.05
CA THR A 78 2.10 -9.44 -17.86
C THR A 78 0.77 -9.48 -18.60
N LYS A 79 -0.33 -9.20 -17.89
CA LYS A 79 -1.66 -9.32 -18.46
C LYS A 79 -2.68 -8.47 -17.69
N ILE A 80 -3.63 -7.90 -18.44
CA ILE A 80 -4.87 -7.37 -17.87
C ILE A 80 -5.88 -8.52 -17.77
N LEU A 81 -6.36 -8.82 -16.57
CA LEU A 81 -7.37 -9.89 -16.42
C LEU A 81 -8.69 -9.42 -17.00
N CYS A 82 -9.24 -10.19 -17.94
CA CYS A 82 -10.52 -9.96 -18.58
C CYS A 82 -11.35 -11.23 -18.57
N ARG A 83 -12.68 -11.08 -18.49
CA ARG A 83 -13.62 -12.21 -18.59
C ARG A 83 -13.72 -12.68 -20.03
N GLY A 84 -12.91 -13.68 -20.37
CA GLY A 84 -12.87 -14.32 -21.68
C GLY A 84 -11.65 -13.94 -22.51
N SER A 85 -11.54 -14.54 -23.69
CA SER A 85 -10.38 -14.40 -24.59
C SER A 85 -10.58 -13.34 -25.69
N ASP A 86 -11.72 -12.64 -25.68
CA ASP A 86 -12.08 -11.66 -26.70
C ASP A 86 -11.38 -10.31 -26.44
N PRO A 87 -10.82 -9.63 -27.46
CA PRO A 87 -10.31 -8.26 -27.32
C PRO A 87 -11.33 -7.24 -26.79
N HIS A 88 -12.64 -7.50 -26.91
CA HIS A 88 -13.70 -6.69 -26.32
C HIS A 88 -14.21 -7.21 -24.97
N ALA A 89 -13.56 -8.22 -24.40
CA ALA A 89 -13.93 -8.77 -23.11
C ALA A 89 -13.87 -7.70 -22.00
N ALA A 90 -14.89 -7.69 -21.15
CA ALA A 90 -14.91 -6.84 -19.98
C ALA A 90 -13.77 -7.23 -19.03
N CYS A 91 -13.00 -6.24 -18.56
CA CYS A 91 -11.95 -6.46 -17.57
C CYS A 91 -12.53 -7.07 -16.29
N GLU A 92 -11.77 -7.96 -15.65
CA GLU A 92 -12.10 -8.44 -14.32
C GLU A 92 -12.01 -7.29 -13.32
N THR A 93 -13.08 -7.14 -12.56
CA THR A 93 -13.20 -6.14 -11.50
C THR A 93 -13.37 -6.84 -10.18
N VAL A 94 -12.61 -6.39 -9.18
CA VAL A 94 -12.85 -6.71 -7.78
C VAL A 94 -13.69 -5.61 -7.14
N SER A 95 -14.50 -5.98 -6.16
CA SER A 95 -15.27 -5.01 -5.38
C SER A 95 -14.33 -4.19 -4.49
N GLN A 96 -14.72 -2.94 -4.19
CA GLN A 96 -13.98 -2.11 -3.23
C GLN A 96 -13.86 -2.79 -1.86
N ALA A 97 -14.91 -3.49 -1.42
CA ALA A 97 -14.90 -4.25 -0.17
C ALA A 97 -13.82 -5.35 -0.14
N SER A 98 -13.55 -6.02 -1.27
CA SER A 98 -12.48 -7.01 -1.37
C SER A 98 -11.09 -6.37 -1.27
N VAL A 99 -10.91 -5.21 -1.91
CA VAL A 99 -9.67 -4.42 -1.81
C VAL A 99 -9.46 -3.95 -0.37
N ASP A 100 -10.51 -3.49 0.31
CA ASP A 100 -10.43 -3.05 1.69
C ASP A 100 -10.12 -4.19 2.66
N GLN A 101 -10.61 -5.42 2.40
CA GLN A 101 -10.18 -6.61 3.13
C GLN A 101 -8.68 -6.90 2.97
N LEU A 102 -8.13 -6.75 1.75
CA LEU A 102 -6.70 -6.92 1.51
C LEU A 102 -5.88 -5.84 2.21
N ARG A 103 -6.33 -4.58 2.18
CA ARG A 103 -5.72 -3.48 2.94
C ARG A 103 -5.74 -3.76 4.45
N GLN A 104 -6.85 -4.29 4.97
CA GLN A 104 -6.97 -4.64 6.37
C GLN A 104 -5.99 -5.76 6.75
N ARG A 105 -5.88 -6.82 5.95
CA ARG A 105 -4.86 -7.87 6.16
C ARG A 105 -3.44 -7.33 6.14
N MET A 106 -3.15 -6.36 5.26
CA MET A 106 -1.83 -5.75 5.17
C MET A 106 -1.52 -4.98 6.46
N ARG A 107 -2.50 -4.22 6.97
CA ARG A 107 -2.38 -3.54 8.26
C ARG A 107 -2.15 -4.52 9.42
N GLU A 108 -2.79 -5.68 9.39
CA GLU A 108 -2.59 -6.74 10.39
C GLU A 108 -1.18 -7.34 10.33
N LEU A 109 -0.62 -7.56 9.14
CA LEU A 109 0.76 -8.00 9.00
C LEU A 109 1.74 -6.95 9.56
N VAL A 110 1.52 -5.68 9.21
CA VAL A 110 2.33 -4.57 9.74
C VAL A 110 2.25 -4.50 11.25
N ALA A 111 1.07 -4.70 11.82
CA ALA A 111 0.85 -4.64 13.26
C ALA A 111 1.72 -5.62 14.05
N VAL A 112 2.04 -6.78 13.47
CA VAL A 112 2.90 -7.81 14.10
C VAL A 112 4.36 -7.35 14.17
N GLU A 113 4.80 -6.53 13.22
CA GLU A 113 6.18 -6.06 13.15
C GLU A 113 6.45 -4.82 14.03
N ILE A 114 5.41 -4.20 14.60
CA ILE A 114 5.57 -3.01 15.44
C ILE A 114 6.24 -3.37 16.76
N GLN A 115 7.33 -2.67 17.07
CA GLN A 115 8.15 -2.88 18.26
C GLN A 115 8.37 -1.57 19.01
N GLU A 116 8.74 -1.68 20.28
CA GLU A 116 9.14 -0.53 21.10
C GLU A 116 10.35 0.19 20.47
N GLY A 117 10.33 1.52 20.51
CA GLY A 117 11.33 2.39 19.91
C GLY A 117 11.06 2.75 18.44
N MET A 118 10.15 2.06 17.75
CA MET A 118 9.82 2.39 16.35
C MET A 118 9.13 3.76 16.23
N GLU A 119 9.47 4.51 15.20
CA GLU A 119 8.65 5.63 14.74
C GLU A 119 7.53 5.13 13.84
N VAL A 120 6.32 5.60 14.12
CA VAL A 120 5.11 5.20 13.39
C VAL A 120 4.25 6.41 13.07
N ARG A 121 3.49 6.31 11.99
CA ARG A 121 2.43 7.25 11.59
C ARG A 121 1.07 6.60 11.79
N ILE A 122 0.15 7.33 12.39
CA ILE A 122 -1.24 6.91 12.51
C ILE A 122 -1.89 7.04 11.12
N VAL A 123 -2.45 5.96 10.59
CA VAL A 123 -3.02 5.96 9.22
C VAL A 123 -4.51 6.24 9.16
N ASP A 124 -5.23 6.03 10.27
CA ASP A 124 -6.69 6.11 10.30
C ASP A 124 -7.21 6.68 11.63
N GLY A 125 -8.42 7.23 11.62
CA GLY A 125 -9.04 7.92 12.76
C GLY A 125 -8.73 9.41 12.86
N THR A 126 -9.15 10.03 13.97
CA THR A 126 -9.03 11.49 14.23
C THR A 126 -7.59 11.99 14.33
N LEU A 127 -6.65 11.08 14.60
CA LEU A 127 -5.23 11.38 14.71
C LEU A 127 -4.44 10.94 13.45
N SER A 128 -5.13 10.63 12.35
CA SER A 128 -4.48 10.24 11.10
C SER A 128 -3.47 11.29 10.62
N GLY A 129 -2.33 10.82 10.12
CA GLY A 129 -1.20 11.62 9.66
C GLY A 129 -0.21 12.00 10.76
N ILE A 130 -0.57 11.83 12.04
CA ILE A 130 0.32 12.20 13.14
C ILE A 130 1.40 11.13 13.34
N ARG A 131 2.66 11.59 13.49
CA ARG A 131 3.82 10.75 13.82
C ARG A 131 4.00 10.62 15.34
N GLY A 132 4.52 9.49 15.79
CA GLY A 132 4.87 9.26 17.19
C GLY A 132 5.83 8.09 17.34
N SER A 133 6.42 7.97 18.53
CA SER A 133 7.32 6.87 18.87
C SER A 133 6.61 5.84 19.75
N VAL A 134 6.81 4.56 19.45
CA VAL A 134 6.23 3.45 20.22
C VAL A 134 6.99 3.30 21.53
N VAL A 135 6.34 3.57 22.66
CA VAL A 135 6.94 3.40 24.00
C VAL A 135 6.61 2.07 24.65
N GLY A 136 5.63 1.33 24.11
CA GLY A 136 5.21 0.04 24.65
C GLY A 136 4.31 -0.70 23.69
N VAL A 137 4.42 -2.04 23.61
CA VAL A 137 3.51 -2.88 22.83
C VAL A 137 2.91 -3.96 23.71
N SER A 138 1.58 -4.06 23.76
CA SER A 138 0.89 -5.07 24.56
C SER A 138 -0.48 -5.42 23.97
N GLY A 139 -0.77 -6.71 23.81
CA GLY A 139 -2.09 -7.19 23.39
C GLY A 139 -2.57 -6.64 22.04
N GLY A 140 -1.67 -6.52 21.06
CA GLY A 140 -2.00 -5.97 19.73
C GLY A 140 -2.24 -4.45 19.70
N HIS A 141 -1.93 -3.75 20.79
CA HIS A 141 -1.98 -2.30 20.90
C HIS A 141 -0.58 -1.76 21.18
N ALA A 142 -0.33 -0.56 20.67
CA ALA A 142 0.86 0.21 20.93
C ALA A 142 0.51 1.44 21.78
N THR A 143 1.39 1.73 22.74
CA THR A 143 1.41 2.99 23.45
C THR A 143 2.37 3.91 22.71
N LEU A 144 1.87 5.07 22.26
CA LEU A 144 2.62 6.02 21.46
C LEU A 144 2.88 7.29 22.25
N LEU A 145 4.12 7.77 22.22
CA LEU A 145 4.46 9.13 22.55
C LEU A 145 4.31 9.99 21.29
N VAL A 146 3.26 10.81 21.27
CA VAL A 146 2.94 11.70 20.16
C VAL A 146 3.34 13.12 20.54
N GLN A 147 4.15 13.75 19.69
CA GLN A 147 4.56 15.14 19.87
C GLN A 147 3.77 16.07 18.94
N MET A 148 2.92 16.90 19.54
CA MET A 148 2.24 17.99 18.86
C MET A 148 3.02 19.30 19.09
N ARG A 149 2.62 20.37 18.41
CA ARG A 149 3.32 21.68 18.46
C ARG A 149 3.69 22.18 19.86
N SER A 150 2.82 21.95 20.85
CA SER A 150 3.03 22.42 22.23
C SER A 150 2.67 21.39 23.30
N ILE A 151 2.31 20.17 22.90
CA ILE A 151 1.79 19.14 23.81
C ILE A 151 2.43 17.80 23.44
N GLN A 152 2.93 17.10 24.45
CA GLN A 152 3.25 15.68 24.36
C GLN A 152 2.07 14.90 24.95
N ALA A 153 1.58 13.92 24.20
CA ALA A 153 0.48 13.07 24.63
C ALA A 153 0.87 11.61 24.50
N ILE A 154 0.46 10.79 25.47
CA ILE A 154 0.53 9.34 25.36
C ILE A 154 -0.81 8.86 24.82
N GLN A 155 -0.77 8.10 23.72
CA GLN A 155 -1.95 7.53 23.08
C GLN A 155 -1.87 6.01 23.10
N TYR A 156 -3.00 5.35 23.34
CA TYR A 156 -3.09 3.89 23.30
C TYR A 156 -3.94 3.50 22.09
N LEU A 157 -3.31 2.92 21.07
CA LEU A 157 -3.94 2.64 19.79
C LEU A 157 -3.68 1.20 19.34
N PRO A 158 -4.62 0.55 18.65
CA PRO A 158 -4.36 -0.72 17.99
C PRO A 158 -3.22 -0.63 16.97
N CYS A 159 -2.34 -1.62 16.93
CA CYS A 159 -1.17 -1.63 16.06
C CYS A 159 -1.54 -1.60 14.56
N PHE A 160 -2.71 -2.12 14.16
CA PHE A 160 -3.17 -2.08 12.77
C PHE A 160 -3.55 -0.67 12.28
N LEU A 161 -3.66 0.31 13.18
CA LEU A 161 -3.87 1.72 12.83
C LEU A 161 -2.55 2.46 12.59
N LEU A 162 -1.42 1.76 12.65
CA LEU A 162 -0.09 2.34 12.61
C LEU A 162 0.66 1.82 11.39
N ARG A 163 1.52 2.69 10.86
CA ARG A 163 2.45 2.36 9.79
C ARG A 163 3.85 2.81 10.19
N PRO A 164 4.87 1.94 10.11
CA PRO A 164 6.26 2.35 10.30
C PRO A 164 6.61 3.52 9.38
N VAL A 165 7.32 4.50 9.91
CA VAL A 165 7.96 5.55 9.11
C VAL A 165 9.31 4.99 8.67
N SER A 166 9.60 5.03 7.37
CA SER A 166 10.90 4.57 6.87
C SER A 166 11.98 5.59 7.23
N ASP A 167 13.20 5.13 7.50
CA ASP A 167 14.37 5.98 7.74
C ASP A 167 14.66 6.95 6.56
N GLU A 168 14.07 6.72 5.38
CA GLU A 168 14.21 7.53 4.16
C GLU A 168 13.14 8.64 4.01
N ASP A 169 12.15 8.69 4.91
CA ASP A 169 11.07 9.70 4.92
C ASP A 169 11.39 10.96 5.77
N GLU A 170 12.68 11.19 6.08
CA GLU A 170 13.24 12.35 6.80
C GLU A 170 13.74 13.48 5.87
#